data_AF-A0A372RB52-F1
#
_entry.id   AF-A0A372RB52-F1
#
_cell.length_a   1.000
_cell.length_b   1.000
_cell.length_c   1.000
_cell.angle_alpha   90.00
_cell.angle_beta   90.00
_cell.angle_gamma   90.00
#
_symmetry.space_group_name_H-M   'P 1'
#
loop_
_entity.id
_entity.type
_entity.pdbx_description
1 polymer ?
#
loop_
_entity_poly.entity_id
_entity_poly.type
_entity_poly.pdbx_seq_one_letter_code
_entity_poly.pdbx_strand_id
1 'polypeptide(L)'
;MLKVQIKAKSHLKISNKQAAIVPCYSLTQNPSNGNYMLVIYKADVDLRKYLQQTQNQLLWKERINIAYGIILALCAIHHENAICTLEIYCI
;
A
#
# COMPACT_ATOMS: atom_id res chain seq x y z
N MET A 1 -3.15 -4.82 -21.18
CA MET A 1 -3.01 -3.35 -21.04
C MET A 1 -4.00 -2.76 -20.03
N LEU A 2 -5.33 -2.95 -20.20
CA LEU A 2 -6.36 -2.43 -19.28
C LEU A 2 -6.23 -2.90 -17.81
N LYS A 3 -5.92 -4.19 -17.58
CA LYS A 3 -5.79 -4.75 -16.21
C LYS A 3 -4.68 -4.10 -15.36
N VAL A 4 -3.56 -3.70 -15.98
CA VAL A 4 -2.44 -3.04 -15.28
C VAL A 4 -2.84 -1.64 -14.83
N GLN A 5 -3.58 -0.90 -15.67
CA GLN A 5 -4.04 0.44 -15.35
C GLN A 5 -5.13 0.44 -14.26
N ILE A 6 -6.05 -0.54 -14.27
CA ILE A 6 -7.08 -0.67 -13.23
C ILE A 6 -6.43 -0.89 -11.86
N LYS A 7 -5.47 -1.82 -11.78
CA LYS A 7 -4.75 -2.12 -10.53
C LYS A 7 -3.90 -0.94 -10.06
N ALA A 8 -3.28 -0.19 -10.97
CA ALA A 8 -2.54 1.02 -10.62
C ALA A 8 -3.46 2.13 -10.08
N LYS A 9 -4.64 2.33 -10.68
CA LYS A 9 -5.62 3.33 -10.23
C LYS A 9 -6.20 3.02 -8.85
N SER A 10 -6.49 1.75 -8.55
CA SER A 10 -6.97 1.36 -7.21
C SER A 10 -5.89 1.59 -6.14
N HIS A 11 -4.64 1.19 -6.41
CA HIS A 11 -3.51 1.47 -5.51
C HIS A 11 -3.28 2.97 -5.28
N LEU A 12 -3.42 3.81 -6.32
CA LEU A 12 -3.33 5.28 -6.21
C LEU A 12 -4.44 5.85 -5.31
N LYS A 13 -5.68 5.37 -5.47
CA LYS A 13 -6.84 5.86 -4.71
C LYS A 13 -6.77 5.47 -3.23
N ILE A 14 -6.34 4.25 -2.92
CA ILE A 14 -6.23 3.75 -1.54
C ILE A 14 -5.10 4.45 -0.78
N SER A 15 -3.91 4.49 -1.38
CA SER A 15 -2.71 5.06 -0.73
C SER A 15 -2.85 6.55 -0.42
N ASN A 16 -3.54 7.31 -1.26
CA ASN A 16 -3.80 8.73 -1.00
C ASN A 16 -4.87 8.98 0.08
N LYS A 17 -5.68 7.97 0.43
CA LYS A 17 -6.71 8.10 1.48
C LYS A 17 -6.25 7.60 2.85
N GLN A 18 -5.37 6.60 2.88
CA GLN A 18 -5.01 5.89 4.11
C GLN A 18 -3.58 6.21 4.54
N ALA A 19 -3.43 6.93 5.66
CA ALA A 19 -2.12 7.30 6.22
C ALA A 19 -1.22 6.10 6.59
N ALA A 20 -1.82 4.92 6.83
CA ALA A 20 -1.09 3.68 7.13
C ALA A 20 -0.51 2.98 5.89
N ILE A 21 -0.79 3.47 4.68
CA ILE A 21 -0.31 2.92 3.42
C ILE A 21 0.66 3.91 2.80
N VAL A 22 1.80 3.43 2.33
CA VAL A 22 2.81 4.25 1.65
C VAL A 22 2.18 4.96 0.45
N PRO A 23 2.25 6.30 0.36
CA PRO A 23 1.68 7.05 -0.76
C PRO A 23 2.20 6.54 -2.11
N CYS A 24 1.28 6.36 -3.05
CA CYS A 24 1.58 6.16 -4.46
C CYS A 24 1.23 7.44 -5.22
N TYR A 25 2.12 7.90 -6.09
CA TYR A 25 1.95 9.15 -6.84
C TYR A 25 1.57 8.91 -8.30
N SER A 26 2.19 7.93 -8.96
CA SER A 26 1.92 7.68 -10.38
C SER A 26 2.44 6.31 -10.86
N LEU A 27 2.16 6.03 -12.13
CA LEU A 27 2.75 4.94 -12.90
C LEU A 27 3.67 5.55 -13.96
N THR A 28 4.89 5.02 -14.09
CA THR A 28 5.82 5.38 -15.16
C THR A 28 6.10 4.16 -16.04
N GLN A 29 6.58 4.39 -17.26
CA GLN A 29 6.99 3.33 -18.18
C GLN A 29 8.46 3.49 -18.52
N ASN A 30 9.22 2.40 -18.38
CA ASN A 30 10.62 2.39 -18.78
C ASN A 30 10.69 2.40 -20.32
N PRO A 31 11.32 3.42 -20.93
CA PRO A 31 11.34 3.58 -22.38
C PRO A 31 12.16 2.50 -23.09
N SER A 32 13.10 1.83 -22.41
CA SER A 32 14.01 0.86 -23.02
C SER A 32 13.41 -0.55 -23.15
N ASN A 33 12.49 -0.93 -22.28
CA ASN A 33 11.89 -2.28 -22.28
C ASN A 33 10.36 -2.28 -22.20
N GLY A 34 9.73 -1.11 -22.11
CA GLY A 34 8.27 -0.97 -22.04
C GLY A 34 7.65 -1.40 -20.71
N ASN A 35 8.45 -1.76 -19.69
CA ASN A 35 7.94 -2.20 -18.39
C ASN A 35 7.37 -1.04 -17.59
N TYR A 36 6.25 -1.28 -16.91
CA TYR A 36 5.63 -0.31 -16.03
C TYR A 36 6.21 -0.38 -14.62
N MET A 37 6.42 0.79 -14.00
CA MET A 37 6.90 0.94 -12.64
C MET A 37 5.97 1.86 -11.85
N LEU A 38 5.79 1.59 -10.55
CA LEU A 38 5.06 2.45 -9.64
C LEU A 38 6.00 3.49 -9.02
N VAL A 39 5.54 4.73 -8.93
CA VAL A 39 6.22 5.82 -8.22
C VAL A 39 5.57 5.95 -6.85
N ILE A 40 6.30 5.54 -5.80
CA ILE A 40 5.82 5.54 -4.42
C ILE A 40 6.76 6.33 -3.51
N TYR A 41 6.25 6.78 -2.36
CA TYR A 41 7.08 7.38 -1.32
C TYR A 41 8.11 6.38 -0.79
N LYS A 42 9.35 6.85 -0.57
CA LYS A 42 10.42 6.03 0.00
C LYS A 42 10.32 6.07 1.52
N ALA A 43 9.91 4.95 2.12
CA ALA A 43 9.92 4.79 3.57
C ALA A 43 11.36 4.67 4.12
N ASP A 44 11.55 5.10 5.37
CA ASP A 44 12.87 5.18 6.01
C ASP A 44 13.42 3.81 6.41
N VAL A 45 12.56 2.94 6.96
CA VAL A 45 12.96 1.62 7.46
C VAL A 45 11.90 0.57 7.14
N ASP A 46 12.36 -0.63 6.84
CA ASP A 46 11.50 -1.80 6.72
C ASP A 46 11.09 -2.29 8.11
N LEU A 47 9.82 -2.66 8.28
CA LEU A 47 9.28 -3.06 9.58
C LEU A 47 10.03 -4.26 10.17
N ARG A 48 10.45 -5.25 9.36
CA ARG A 48 11.20 -6.40 9.86
C ARG A 48 12.56 -5.97 10.41
N LYS A 49 13.26 -5.10 9.68
CA LYS A 49 14.55 -4.54 10.14
C LYS A 49 14.37 -3.71 11.41
N TYR A 50 13.35 -2.87 11.46
CA TYR A 50 13.02 -2.08 12.65
C TYR A 50 12.77 -2.96 13.87
N LEU A 51 11.96 -4.02 13.74
CA LEU A 51 11.65 -4.94 14.84
C LEU A 51 12.87 -5.74 15.30
N GLN A 52 13.75 -6.13 14.39
CA GLN A 52 15.01 -6.81 14.73
C GLN A 52 15.97 -5.90 15.50
N GLN A 53 16.07 -4.62 15.11
CA GLN A 53 16.94 -3.65 15.78
C GLN A 53 16.41 -3.25 17.16
N THR A 54 15.10 -3.22 17.34
CA THR A 54 14.44 -2.77 18.58
C THR A 54 14.07 -3.92 19.53
N GLN A 55 14.65 -5.10 19.33
CA GLN A 55 14.32 -6.29 20.11
C GLN A 55 14.60 -6.03 21.60
N ASN A 56 13.53 -6.14 22.42
CA ASN A 56 13.45 -5.81 23.85
C ASN A 56 13.37 -4.33 24.26
N GLN A 57 13.47 -3.37 23.32
CA GLN A 57 13.32 -1.93 23.62
C GLN A 57 11.93 -1.39 23.28
N LEU A 58 11.19 -2.09 22.41
CA LEU A 58 9.86 -1.67 21.96
C LEU A 58 8.80 -1.85 23.05
N LEU A 59 8.18 -0.75 23.48
CA LEU A 59 7.13 -0.72 24.48
C LEU A 59 5.86 -1.43 23.97
N TRP A 60 5.07 -1.99 24.88
CA TRP A 60 3.79 -2.64 24.53
C TRP A 60 2.83 -1.71 23.78
N LYS A 61 2.79 -0.43 24.15
CA LYS A 61 1.97 0.58 23.46
C LYS A 61 2.39 0.75 22.00
N GLU A 62 3.68 0.75 21.70
CA GLU A 62 4.19 0.87 20.34
C GLU A 62 3.87 -0.37 19.50
N ARG A 63 3.99 -1.56 20.11
CA ARG A 63 3.58 -2.83 19.48
C ARG A 63 2.11 -2.83 19.08
N ILE A 64 1.24 -2.36 19.98
CA ILE A 64 -0.20 -2.24 19.72
C ILE A 64 -0.46 -1.24 18.59
N ASN A 65 0.22 -0.08 18.60
CA ASN A 65 0.06 0.93 17.54
C ASN A 65 0.49 0.40 16.17
N ILE A 66 1.60 -0.35 16.09
CA ILE A 66 2.06 -0.99 14.85
C ILE A 66 1.00 -1.99 14.36
N ALA A 67 0.51 -2.87 15.24
CA ALA A 67 -0.52 -3.84 14.90
C ALA A 67 -1.81 -3.16 14.43
N TYR A 68 -2.25 -2.12 15.13
CA TYR A 68 -3.43 -1.32 14.77
C TYR A 68 -3.28 -0.67 13.38
N GLY A 69 -2.10 -0.10 13.07
CA GLY A 69 -1.81 0.45 11.75
C GLY A 69 -1.89 -0.59 10.63
N ILE A 70 -1.35 -1.80 10.87
CA ILE A 70 -1.43 -2.92 9.92
C ILE A 70 -2.89 -3.34 9.70
N ILE A 71 -3.67 -3.49 10.77
CA ILE A 71 -5.09 -3.85 10.67
C ILE A 71 -5.87 -2.82 9.86
N LEU A 72 -5.67 -1.53 10.14
CA LEU A 72 -6.32 -0.46 9.38
C LEU A 72 -5.96 -0.48 7.89
N ALA A 73 -4.69 -0.69 7.56
CA ALA A 73 -4.26 -0.81 6.17
C ALA A 73 -4.92 -2.02 5.47
N LEU A 74 -5.00 -3.18 6.13
CA LEU A 74 -5.66 -4.36 5.60
C LEU A 74 -7.17 -4.15 5.41
N CYS A 75 -7.85 -3.53 6.37
CA CYS A 75 -9.26 -3.16 6.25
C CYS A 75 -9.52 -2.24 5.05
N ALA A 76 -8.67 -1.23 4.85
CA ALA A 76 -8.80 -0.30 3.73
C ALA A 76 -8.61 -1.02 2.38
N ILE A 77 -7.62 -1.92 2.28
CA ILE A 77 -7.37 -2.72 1.07
C ILE A 77 -8.55 -3.64 0.78
N HIS A 78 -9.07 -4.34 1.79
CA HIS A 78 -10.23 -5.24 1.63
C HIS A 78 -11.48 -4.48 1.19
N HIS A 79 -11.74 -3.32 1.80
CA HIS A 79 -12.90 -2.50 1.46
C HIS A 79 -12.85 -1.98 0.02
N GLU A 80 -11.71 -1.45 -0.44
CA GLU A 80 -11.59 -0.97 -1.81
C GLU A 80 -11.61 -2.14 -2.81
N ASN A 81 -11.02 -3.30 -2.50
CA ASN A 81 -11.12 -4.49 -3.35
C ASN A 81 -12.57 -4.98 -3.49
N ALA A 82 -13.37 -4.93 -2.41
CA ALA A 82 -14.79 -5.25 -2.47
C ALA A 82 -15.55 -4.26 -3.39
N ILE A 83 -15.27 -2.96 -3.28
CA ILE A 83 -15.86 -1.93 -4.17
C ILE A 83 -15.43 -2.14 -5.62
N CYS A 84 -14.14 -2.32 -5.90
CA CYS A 84 -13.65 -2.54 -7.26
C CYS A 84 -14.19 -3.83 -7.88
N THR A 85 -14.42 -4.87 -7.08
CA THR A 85 -15.04 -6.11 -7.55
C THR A 85 -16.49 -5.86 -7.95
N LEU A 86 -17.26 -5.12 -7.14
CA LEU A 86 -18.65 -4.74 -7.47
C LEU A 86 -18.73 -3.86 -8.73
N GLU A 87 -17.81 -2.92 -8.93
CA GLU A 87 -17.76 -2.08 -10.14
C GLU A 87 -17.47 -2.90 -11.41
N ILE A 88 -16.66 -3.96 -11.33
CA ILE A 88 -16.36 -4.83 -12.48
C ILE A 88 -17.58 -5.68 -12.90
N TYR A 89 -18.43 -6.10 -11.96
CA TYR A 89 -19.64 -6.88 -12.27
C TYR A 89 -20.80 -6.01 -12.79
N CYS A 90 -20.72 -4.69 -12.66
CA CYS A 90 -21.74 -3.74 -13.12
C CYS A 90 -21.45 -3.14 -14.52
N ILE A 91 -20.37 -3.56 -15.20
CA ILE A 91 -20.00 -3.15 -16.56
C ILE A 91 -19.98 -4.38 -17.47
#